data_AF-A0A915HJ21-F1
#
_entry.id   AF-A0A915HJ21-F1
#
_cell.length_a   1.000
_cell.length_b   1.000
_cell.length_c   1.000
_cell.angle_alpha   90.00
_cell.angle_beta   90.00
_cell.angle_gamma   90.00
#
_symmetry.space_group_name_H-M   'P 1'
#
loop_
_entity.id
_entity.type
_entity.pdbx_description
1 polymer ?
#
loop_
_entity_poly.entity_id
_entity_poly.type
_entity_poly.pdbx_seq_one_letter_code
_entity_poly.pdbx_strand_id
1 'polypeptide(L)'
;MSGQNKGVQARIKASCPHADYFHCTNHKVNLVARDAATTQPVARLLAPVQKVIVYLSESAKGSGVLHQAISDIAPESRRKRITQICPTQWVERHKSLDSFKELLPSIVVALQRLEQAENDTTALDMLNGLCTFESVICLEKATLITASLEFLSVYLQGLSVDLVRA
;
A
#
# COMPACT_ATOMS: atom_id res chain seq x y z
N MET A 1 -14.32 16.76 6.21
CA MET A 1 -13.17 17.00 7.11
C MET A 1 -13.71 17.20 8.53
N SER A 2 -13.62 16.19 9.39
CA SER A 2 -14.02 16.26 10.80
C SER A 2 -12.81 16.70 11.63
N GLY A 3 -12.58 18.01 11.71
CA GLY A 3 -11.51 18.59 12.53
C GLY A 3 -12.06 19.12 13.86
N GLN A 4 -11.31 18.90 14.95
CA GLN A 4 -11.66 19.28 16.32
C GLN A 4 -11.77 20.81 16.50
N ASN A 5 -11.04 21.58 15.70
CA ASN A 5 -11.15 23.03 15.60
C ASN A 5 -12.05 23.36 14.41
N LYS A 6 -13.09 24.19 14.62
CA LYS A 6 -14.02 24.76 13.61
C LYS A 6 -13.48 24.55 12.18
N GLY A 7 -14.02 23.56 11.47
CA GLY A 7 -13.43 23.02 10.24
C GLY A 7 -13.15 24.08 9.19
N VAL A 8 -12.19 23.82 8.29
CA VAL A 8 -11.77 24.73 7.20
C VAL A 8 -12.98 25.33 6.47
N GLN A 9 -14.02 24.54 6.23
CA GLN A 9 -15.29 24.99 5.65
C GLN A 9 -15.91 26.18 6.41
N ALA A 10 -15.99 26.11 7.75
CA ALA A 10 -16.57 27.17 8.57
C ALA A 10 -15.73 28.46 8.53
N ARG A 11 -14.40 28.35 8.46
CA ARG A 11 -13.51 29.51 8.29
C ARG A 11 -13.67 30.16 6.92
N ILE A 12 -13.76 29.36 5.86
CA ILE A 12 -14.00 29.85 4.49
C ILE A 12 -15.35 30.54 4.40
N LYS A 13 -16.42 29.95 4.92
CA LYS A 13 -17.77 30.54 4.96
C LYS A 13 -17.82 31.87 5.72
N ALA A 14 -17.01 32.03 6.79
CA ALA A 14 -16.95 33.28 7.54
C ALA A 14 -16.30 34.41 6.73
N SER A 15 -15.27 34.11 5.93
CA SER A 15 -14.61 35.09 5.06
C SER A 15 -15.32 35.28 3.71
N CYS A 16 -16.02 34.26 3.22
CA CYS A 16 -16.75 34.28 1.95
C CYS A 16 -18.12 33.57 2.11
N PRO A 17 -19.18 34.31 2.47
CA PRO A 17 -20.51 33.73 2.76
C PRO A 17 -21.15 33.00 1.57
N HIS A 18 -20.81 33.42 0.35
CA HIS A 18 -21.31 32.88 -0.92
C HIS A 18 -20.51 31.69 -1.44
N ALA A 19 -19.44 31.27 -0.75
CA ALA A 19 -18.70 30.08 -1.17
C ALA A 19 -19.54 28.81 -0.92
N ASP A 20 -19.81 28.08 -2.00
CA ASP A 20 -20.39 26.75 -1.93
C ASP A 20 -19.33 25.72 -1.55
N TYR A 21 -19.74 24.70 -0.81
CA TYR A 21 -18.86 23.64 -0.35
C TYR A 21 -19.36 22.29 -0.85
N PHE A 22 -18.47 21.57 -1.54
CA PHE A 22 -18.72 20.23 -2.03
C PHE A 22 -17.70 19.26 -1.45
N HIS A 23 -18.14 18.05 -1.15
CA HIS A 23 -17.24 17.00 -0.70
C HIS A 23 -16.47 16.41 -1.88
N CYS A 24 -15.14 16.33 -1.76
CA CYS A 24 -14.30 15.63 -2.73
C CYS A 24 -14.71 14.15 -2.84
N THR A 25 -15.16 13.72 -4.03
CA THR A 25 -15.58 12.34 -4.28
C THR A 25 -14.42 11.37 -4.11
N ASN A 26 -13.22 11.75 -4.56
CA ASN A 26 -12.02 10.93 -4.36
C ASN A 26 -11.67 10.75 -2.86
N HIS A 27 -11.89 11.77 -2.04
CA HIS A 27 -11.72 11.64 -0.59
C HIS A 27 -12.67 10.58 -0.01
N LYS A 28 -13.91 10.48 -0.50
CA LYS A 28 -14.86 9.43 -0.09
C LYS A 28 -14.36 8.04 -0.49
N VAL A 29 -13.80 7.88 -1.68
CA VAL A 29 -13.19 6.61 -2.11
C VAL A 29 -12.06 6.20 -1.18
N ASN A 30 -11.16 7.13 -0.85
CA ASN A 30 -10.07 6.86 0.11
C ASN A 30 -10.59 6.47 1.51
N LEU A 31 -11.68 7.07 1.99
CA LEU A 31 -12.31 6.70 3.27
C LEU A 31 -12.88 5.28 3.24
N VAL A 32 -13.64 4.94 2.20
CA VAL A 32 -14.20 3.57 2.03
C VAL A 32 -13.09 2.54 1.94
N ALA A 33 -12.04 2.85 1.19
CA ALA A 33 -10.89 1.97 1.02
C ALA A 33 -10.12 1.75 2.34
N ARG A 34 -9.93 2.82 3.12
CA ARG A 34 -9.37 2.75 4.48
C ARG A 34 -10.25 1.91 5.41
N ASP A 35 -11.56 2.05 5.35
CA ASP A 35 -12.43 1.28 6.24
C ASP A 35 -12.45 -0.21 5.83
N ALA A 36 -12.51 -0.50 4.53
CA ALA A 36 -12.42 -1.87 4.01
C ALA A 36 -11.09 -2.56 4.37
N ALA A 37 -10.00 -1.80 4.45
CA ALA A 37 -8.71 -2.28 4.91
C ALA A 37 -8.69 -2.86 6.32
N THR A 38 -9.59 -2.38 7.18
CA THR A 38 -9.65 -2.82 8.57
C THR A 38 -10.36 -4.17 8.73
N THR A 39 -10.97 -4.69 7.66
CA THR A 39 -11.56 -6.03 7.65
C THR A 39 -10.48 -7.07 7.96
N GLN A 40 -10.85 -8.06 8.77
CA GLN A 40 -9.89 -8.99 9.35
C GLN A 40 -9.00 -9.72 8.31
N PRO A 41 -9.53 -10.23 7.17
CA PRO A 41 -8.68 -10.88 6.16
C PRO A 41 -7.65 -9.94 5.55
N VAL A 42 -8.04 -8.70 5.26
CA VAL A 42 -7.15 -7.69 4.67
C VAL A 42 -6.11 -7.22 5.70
N ALA A 43 -6.53 -6.97 6.94
CA ALA A 43 -5.63 -6.59 8.01
C ALA A 43 -4.57 -7.68 8.32
N ARG A 44 -4.98 -8.96 8.31
CA ARG A 44 -4.09 -10.12 8.54
C ARG A 44 -3.04 -10.29 7.46
N LEU A 45 -3.33 -9.92 6.22
CA LEU A 45 -2.35 -9.88 5.13
C LEU A 45 -1.39 -8.69 5.28
N LEU A 46 -1.95 -7.50 5.51
CA LEU A 46 -1.20 -6.27 5.34
C LEU A 46 -0.19 -6.01 6.45
N ALA A 47 -0.46 -6.47 7.66
CA ALA A 47 0.49 -6.36 8.75
C ALA A 47 1.80 -7.14 8.45
N PRO A 48 1.78 -8.42 8.05
CA PRO A 48 2.95 -9.14 7.57
C PRO A 48 3.66 -8.46 6.40
N VAL A 49 2.93 -8.03 5.36
CA VAL A 49 3.51 -7.35 4.19
C VAL A 49 4.26 -6.08 4.62
N GLN A 50 3.65 -5.24 5.45
CA GLN A 50 4.29 -4.03 5.98
C GLN A 50 5.57 -4.36 6.75
N LYS A 51 5.53 -5.38 7.63
CA LYS A 51 6.69 -5.80 8.42
C LYS A 51 7.85 -6.23 7.54
N VAL A 52 7.58 -7.00 6.49
CA VAL A 52 8.60 -7.48 5.55
C VAL A 52 9.19 -6.32 4.75
N ILE A 53 8.34 -5.41 4.27
CA ILE A 53 8.78 -4.21 3.54
C ILE A 53 9.74 -3.38 4.39
N VAL A 54 9.37 -3.13 5.65
CA VAL A 54 10.19 -2.38 6.63
C VAL A 54 11.51 -3.12 6.87
N TYR A 55 11.45 -4.40 7.23
CA TYR A 55 12.62 -5.21 7.54
C TYR A 55 13.65 -5.26 6.39
N LEU A 56 13.18 -5.48 5.16
CA LEU A 56 14.04 -5.56 3.98
C LEU A 56 14.47 -4.19 3.44
N SER A 57 13.79 -3.10 3.77
CA SER A 57 14.09 -1.78 3.16
C SER A 57 14.80 -0.81 4.10
N GLU A 58 14.66 -0.95 5.41
CA GLU A 58 15.23 -0.02 6.39
C GLU A 58 16.68 -0.34 6.75
N SER A 59 17.10 -1.60 6.67
CA SER A 59 18.48 -1.99 6.92
C SER A 59 19.30 -2.06 5.62
N ALA A 60 20.54 -1.59 5.66
CA ALA A 60 21.47 -1.68 4.52
C ALA A 60 21.68 -3.14 4.09
N LYS A 61 21.76 -4.05 5.09
CA LYS A 61 21.89 -5.50 4.88
C LYS A 61 20.66 -6.07 4.17
N GLY A 62 19.46 -5.85 4.71
CA GLY A 62 18.21 -6.37 4.12
C GLY A 62 18.02 -5.87 2.69
N SER A 63 18.28 -4.58 2.46
CA SER A 63 18.16 -3.96 1.13
C SER A 63 19.18 -4.54 0.15
N GLY A 64 20.43 -4.77 0.59
CA GLY A 64 21.46 -5.41 -0.22
C GLY A 64 21.12 -6.86 -0.59
N VAL A 65 20.67 -7.66 0.38
CA VAL A 65 20.27 -9.06 0.13
C VAL A 65 19.08 -9.14 -0.82
N LEU A 66 18.09 -8.27 -0.63
CA LEU A 66 16.94 -8.18 -1.53
C LEU A 66 17.37 -7.78 -2.95
N HIS A 67 18.25 -6.79 -3.09
CA HIS A 67 18.73 -6.37 -4.41
C HIS A 67 19.44 -7.50 -5.16
N GLN A 68 20.26 -8.28 -4.45
CA GLN A 68 20.90 -9.45 -5.01
C GLN A 68 19.87 -10.51 -5.40
N ALA A 69 18.90 -10.81 -4.52
CA ALA A 69 17.85 -11.78 -4.81
C ALA A 69 17.00 -11.38 -6.03
N ILE A 70 16.70 -10.10 -6.22
CA ILE A 70 16.00 -9.59 -7.42
C ILE A 70 16.86 -9.81 -8.66
N SER A 71 18.16 -9.57 -8.58
CA SER A 71 19.08 -9.77 -9.71
C SER A 71 19.21 -11.24 -10.10
N ASP A 72 19.13 -12.14 -9.12
CA ASP A 72 19.24 -13.59 -9.34
C ASP A 72 17.93 -14.21 -9.85
N ILE A 73 16.77 -13.78 -9.34
CA ILE A 73 15.47 -14.42 -9.58
C ILE A 73 14.63 -13.70 -10.64
N ALA A 74 14.76 -12.37 -10.75
CA ALA A 74 13.99 -11.55 -11.68
C ALA A 74 14.88 -10.47 -12.34
N PRO A 75 15.93 -10.87 -13.08
CA PRO A 75 16.88 -9.92 -13.68
C PRO A 75 16.19 -8.93 -14.63
N GLU A 76 15.17 -9.37 -15.35
CA GLU A 76 14.33 -8.57 -16.25
C GLU A 76 13.32 -7.65 -15.55
N SER A 77 13.07 -7.83 -14.25
CA SER A 77 12.15 -6.96 -13.54
C SER A 77 12.66 -5.52 -13.55
N ARG A 78 11.75 -4.60 -13.89
CA ARG A 78 11.99 -3.15 -13.80
C ARG A 78 12.02 -2.66 -12.35
N ARG A 79 11.50 -3.44 -11.41
CA ARG A 79 11.44 -3.11 -9.98
C ARG A 79 12.68 -3.67 -9.28
N LYS A 80 13.62 -2.79 -8.94
CA LYS A 80 14.85 -3.16 -8.22
C LYS A 80 14.79 -2.95 -6.70
N ARG A 81 13.64 -2.45 -6.22
CA ARG A 81 13.35 -2.14 -4.81
C ARG A 81 11.86 -2.31 -4.55
N ILE A 82 11.48 -2.63 -3.31
CA ILE A 82 10.08 -2.66 -2.91
C ILE A 82 9.60 -1.25 -2.58
N THR A 83 8.40 -0.91 -3.04
CA THR A 83 7.78 0.38 -2.77
C THR A 83 7.23 0.41 -1.34
N GLN A 84 7.59 1.44 -0.57
CA GLN A 84 7.06 1.64 0.78
C GLN A 84 5.54 1.86 0.75
N ILE A 85 4.86 1.44 1.81
CA ILE A 85 3.42 1.61 1.94
C ILE A 85 3.11 3.07 2.32
N CYS A 86 2.23 3.72 1.56
CA CYS A 86 1.76 5.06 1.88
C CYS A 86 0.90 5.04 3.16
N PRO A 87 1.24 5.79 4.22
CA PRO A 87 0.51 5.74 5.48
C PRO A 87 -0.93 6.24 5.35
N THR A 88 -1.14 7.32 4.59
CA THR A 88 -2.38 8.11 4.61
C THR A 88 -3.29 7.91 3.40
N GLN A 89 -2.77 7.37 2.30
CA GLN A 89 -3.54 7.21 1.07
C GLN A 89 -3.67 5.72 0.72
N TRP A 90 -4.82 5.14 1.08
CA TRP A 90 -5.07 3.72 0.84
C TRP A 90 -4.93 3.35 -0.63
N VAL A 91 -5.47 4.19 -1.50
CA VAL A 91 -5.42 3.99 -2.94
C VAL A 91 -3.97 3.91 -3.45
N GLU A 92 -3.06 4.73 -2.90
CA GLU A 92 -1.65 4.70 -3.30
C GLU A 92 -0.89 3.45 -2.81
N ARG A 93 -1.43 2.72 -1.82
CA ARG A 93 -0.86 1.45 -1.37
C ARG A 93 -0.91 0.35 -2.44
N HIS A 94 -1.72 0.53 -3.50
CA HIS A 94 -1.75 -0.38 -4.64
C HIS A 94 -0.35 -0.61 -5.21
N LYS A 95 0.44 0.45 -5.43
CA LYS A 95 1.79 0.35 -5.98
C LYS A 95 2.72 -0.50 -5.12
N SER A 96 2.58 -0.38 -3.79
CA SER A 96 3.32 -1.18 -2.82
C SER A 96 2.93 -2.66 -2.89
N LEU A 97 1.63 -2.96 -2.92
CA LEU A 97 1.14 -4.34 -3.02
C LEU A 97 1.46 -4.99 -4.36
N ASP A 98 1.34 -4.25 -5.45
CA ASP A 98 1.67 -4.72 -6.78
C ASP A 98 3.17 -5.00 -6.91
N SER A 99 4.01 -4.08 -6.42
CA SER A 99 5.47 -4.29 -6.34
C SER A 99 5.85 -5.45 -5.44
N PHE A 100 5.16 -5.61 -4.30
CA PHE A 100 5.41 -6.71 -3.38
C PHE A 100 5.02 -8.06 -4.00
N LYS A 101 3.89 -8.11 -4.69
CA LYS A 101 3.42 -9.30 -5.42
C LYS A 101 4.39 -9.69 -6.53
N GLU A 102 4.83 -8.74 -7.37
CA GLU A 102 5.78 -9.02 -8.45
C GLU A 102 7.10 -9.58 -7.91
N LEU A 103 7.60 -9.01 -6.81
CA LEU A 103 8.89 -9.38 -6.23
C LEU A 103 8.78 -10.49 -5.19
N LEU A 104 7.60 -11.09 -4.97
CA LEU A 104 7.38 -12.09 -3.92
C LEU A 104 8.41 -13.25 -3.97
N PRO A 105 8.75 -13.83 -5.14
CA PRO A 105 9.78 -14.86 -5.21
C PRO A 105 11.17 -14.37 -4.73
N SER A 106 11.56 -13.16 -5.11
CA SER A 106 12.82 -12.55 -4.68
C SER A 106 12.83 -12.24 -3.18
N ILE A 107 11.68 -11.80 -2.63
CA ILE A 107 11.48 -11.54 -1.20
C ILE A 107 11.66 -12.82 -0.39
N VAL A 108 11.05 -13.93 -0.82
CA VAL A 108 11.18 -15.24 -0.16
C VAL A 108 12.64 -15.67 -0.13
N VAL A 109 13.34 -15.60 -1.26
CA VAL A 109 14.78 -15.93 -1.33
C VAL A 109 15.62 -15.02 -0.43
N ALA A 110 15.32 -13.72 -0.38
CA ALA A 110 16.02 -12.79 0.48
C ALA A 110 15.86 -13.13 1.97
N LEU A 111 14.64 -13.44 2.40
CA LEU A 111 14.36 -13.85 3.78
C LEU A 111 15.03 -15.19 4.12
N GLN A 112 15.04 -16.16 3.20
CA GLN A 112 15.75 -17.43 3.40
C GLN A 112 17.26 -17.23 3.58
N ARG A 113 17.87 -16.34 2.78
CA ARG A 113 19.30 -16.00 2.93
C ARG A 113 19.61 -15.35 4.27
N LEU A 114 18.72 -14.47 4.76
CA LEU A 114 18.89 -13.80 6.05
C LEU A 114 18.73 -14.78 7.22
N GLU A 115 17.73 -15.67 7.14
CA GLU A 115 17.53 -16.75 8.10
C GLU A 115 18.76 -17.65 8.20
N GLN A 116 19.27 -18.15 7.06
CA GLN A 116 20.42 -19.06 7.03
C GLN A 116 21.74 -18.42 7.48
N ALA A 117 21.93 -17.12 7.22
CA ALA A 117 23.18 -16.44 7.54
C ALA A 117 23.38 -16.23 9.05
N GLU A 118 22.29 -16.04 9.81
CA GLU A 118 22.36 -15.63 11.22
C GLU A 118 21.48 -16.46 12.17
N ASN A 119 20.81 -17.51 11.68
CA ASN A 119 19.67 -18.13 12.35
C ASN A 119 18.62 -17.07 12.76
N ASP A 120 18.36 -16.10 11.87
CA ASP A 120 17.43 -15.01 12.16
C ASP A 120 16.00 -15.55 12.20
N THR A 121 15.52 -15.79 13.42
CA THR A 121 14.16 -16.27 13.68
C THR A 121 13.09 -15.28 13.21
N THR A 122 13.41 -13.98 13.12
CA THR A 122 12.50 -12.96 12.59
C THR A 122 12.25 -13.18 11.10
N ALA A 123 13.30 -13.49 10.33
CA ALA A 123 13.18 -13.80 8.91
C ALA A 123 12.40 -15.11 8.69
N LEU A 124 12.62 -16.11 9.55
CA LEU A 124 11.86 -17.36 9.53
C LEU A 124 10.36 -17.14 9.80
N ASP A 125 10.01 -16.34 10.82
CA ASP A 125 8.62 -16.01 11.14
C ASP A 125 7.93 -15.26 10.00
N MET A 126 8.65 -14.33 9.35
CA MET A 126 8.16 -13.62 8.17
C MET A 126 7.91 -14.56 6.99
N LEU A 127 8.80 -15.53 6.74
CA LEU A 127 8.59 -16.56 5.72
C LEU A 127 7.35 -17.38 5.99
N ASN A 128 7.20 -17.89 7.22
CA ASN A 128 6.07 -18.71 7.62
C ASN A 128 4.74 -17.95 7.49
N GLY A 129 4.73 -16.64 7.79
CA GLY A 129 3.55 -15.79 7.62
C GLY A 129 3.21 -15.48 6.15
N LEU A 130 4.22 -15.29 5.29
CA LEU A 130 4.02 -14.96 3.88
C LEU A 130 3.66 -16.18 3.02
N CYS A 131 4.28 -17.33 3.29
CA CYS A 131 4.18 -18.54 2.48
C CYS A 131 2.98 -19.43 2.84
N THR A 132 1.89 -18.83 3.31
CA THR A 132 0.63 -19.55 3.54
C THR A 132 -0.31 -19.40 2.33
N PHE A 133 -1.20 -20.38 2.14
CA PHE A 133 -2.23 -20.29 1.11
C PHE A 133 -3.13 -19.06 1.29
N GLU A 134 -3.51 -18.75 2.53
CA GLU A 134 -4.34 -17.57 2.86
C GLU A 134 -3.61 -16.28 2.47
N SER A 135 -2.34 -16.12 2.85
CA SER A 135 -1.56 -14.92 2.54
C SER A 135 -1.40 -14.71 1.03
N VAL A 136 -1.12 -15.76 0.27
CA VAL A 136 -0.95 -15.65 -1.20
C VAL A 136 -2.27 -15.27 -1.88
N ILE A 137 -3.38 -15.92 -1.51
CA ILE A 137 -4.70 -15.59 -2.07
C ILE A 137 -5.15 -14.20 -1.66
N CYS A 138 -4.98 -13.83 -0.39
CA CYS A 138 -5.31 -12.49 0.08
C CYS A 138 -4.49 -11.42 -0.65
N LEU A 139 -3.19 -11.65 -0.88
CA LEU A 139 -2.35 -10.73 -1.66
C LEU A 139 -2.88 -10.54 -3.08
N GLU A 140 -3.22 -11.64 -3.75
CA GLU A 140 -3.78 -11.60 -5.10
C GLU A 140 -5.07 -10.77 -5.16
N LYS A 141 -6.00 -11.04 -4.24
CA LYS A 141 -7.28 -10.32 -4.19
C LYS A 141 -7.12 -8.87 -3.76
N ALA A 142 -6.25 -8.57 -2.81
CA ALA A 142 -5.97 -7.21 -2.38
C ALA A 142 -5.39 -6.38 -3.52
N THR A 143 -4.46 -6.92 -4.32
CA THR A 143 -3.90 -6.23 -5.48
C THR A 143 -4.97 -5.94 -6.54
N LEU A 144 -5.87 -6.89 -6.84
CA LEU A 144 -6.98 -6.68 -7.79
C LEU A 144 -7.96 -5.58 -7.33
N ILE A 145 -8.36 -5.63 -6.06
CA ILE A 145 -9.29 -4.64 -5.49
C ILE A 145 -8.65 -3.26 -5.48
N THR A 146 -7.40 -3.17 -5.03
CA THR A 146 -6.69 -1.88 -4.95
C THR A 146 -6.38 -1.29 -6.33
N ALA A 147 -6.19 -2.11 -7.38
CA ALA A 147 -6.06 -1.63 -8.76
C ALA A 147 -7.33 -0.91 -9.22
N SER A 148 -8.49 -1.48 -8.92
CA SER A 148 -9.79 -0.88 -9.26
C SER A 148 -10.01 0.44 -8.53
N LEU A 149 -9.60 0.51 -7.26
CA LEU A 149 -9.67 1.72 -6.45
C LEU A 149 -8.69 2.80 -6.93
N GLU A 150 -7.50 2.42 -7.40
CA GLU A 150 -6.54 3.35 -8.02
C GLU A 150 -7.10 3.95 -9.29
N PHE A 151 -7.60 3.12 -10.19
CA PHE A 151 -8.25 3.59 -11.40
C PHE A 151 -9.38 4.58 -11.10
N LEU A 152 -10.28 4.22 -10.17
CA LEU A 152 -11.40 5.09 -9.80
C LEU A 152 -10.93 6.42 -9.19
N SER A 153 -9.90 6.39 -8.34
CA SER A 153 -9.33 7.59 -7.73
C SER A 153 -8.74 8.54 -8.77
N VAL A 154 -8.00 8.01 -9.74
CA VAL A 154 -7.44 8.80 -10.84
C VAL A 154 -8.55 9.37 -11.72
N TYR A 155 -9.56 8.55 -12.05
CA TYR A 155 -10.70 9.00 -12.84
C TYR A 155 -11.46 10.16 -12.17
N LEU A 156 -11.75 10.04 -10.88
CA LEU A 156 -12.48 11.07 -10.11
C LEU A 156 -11.70 12.37 -9.88
N GLN A 157 -10.39 12.39 -10.17
CA GLN A 157 -9.56 13.59 -10.17
C GLN A 157 -9.51 14.27 -11.54
N GLY A 158 -10.11 13.66 -12.58
CA GLY A 158 -10.12 14.21 -13.93
C GLY A 158 -11.04 15.42 -14.08
N LEU A 159 -10.63 16.39 -14.91
CA LEU A 159 -11.41 17.59 -15.23
C LEU A 159 -12.79 17.28 -15.85
N SER A 160 -12.92 16.11 -16.50
CA SER A 160 -14.18 15.67 -17.12
C SER A 160 -15.30 15.38 -16.11
N VAL A 161 -14.95 15.19 -14.85
CA VAL A 161 -15.88 14.83 -13.76
C VAL A 161 -16.09 16.00 -12.77
N ASP A 162 -15.56 17.19 -13.11
CA ASP A 162 -15.68 18.37 -12.27
C ASP A 162 -17.12 18.91 -12.27
N LEU A 163 -17.61 19.27 -11.09
CA LEU A 163 -18.98 19.70 -10.84
C LEU A 163 -19.27 21.12 -11.36
N VAL A 164 -18.24 21.84 -11.81
CA VAL A 164 -18.34 23.21 -12.37
C VAL A 164 -19.16 23.27 -13.67
N ARG A 165 -19.48 22.12 -14.28
CA ARG A 165 -20.28 22.02 -15.53
C ARG A 165 -21.75 21.62 -15.34
N ALA A 166 -22.26 21.55 -14.10
CA ALA A 166 -23.66 21.20 -13.82
C ALA A 166 -24.56 22.44 -13.70
#